data_AF-A0A817KYR4-F1
#
_entry.id   AF-A0A817KYR4-F1
#
_cell.length_a   1.000
_cell.length_b   1.000
_cell.length_c   1.000
_cell.angle_alpha   90.00
_cell.angle_beta   90.00
_cell.angle_gamma   90.00
#
_symmetry.space_group_name_H-M   'P 1'
#
loop_
_entity.id
_entity.type
_entity.pdbx_description
1 polymer ?
#
loop_
_entity_poly.entity_id
_entity_poly.type
_entity_poly.pdbx_seq_one_letter_code
_entity_poly.pdbx_strand_id
1 'polypeptide(L)'
;MLITLSKTSKNAPLLIYNGYSYTIDRKSETKILWKCEYCRKYACHGRLHTKLNYEFIKTVGEHENHTGNPRCEATRKYYEQLKQEPEQNQTNPHNILTQTNIGVPDEVRIQLPSNHNLKRNIRRWRQENTTEPTPTNIDFPVIPQKYHQTTRNNTFFQKDTGPDSNRLLIFFTDEQKKIMENTTEFFIDGTFKVVPEIFFQLFAIHANYRNHVLSVAFILLPSKKEQIYQKMIDETIQLVPAW
;
A
#
# COMPACT_ATOMS: atom_id res chain seq x y z
N MET A 1 -27.06 3.03 23.65
CA MET A 1 -25.68 2.55 23.89
C MET A 1 -25.10 2.10 22.57
N LEU A 2 -23.89 2.54 22.23
CA LEU A 2 -23.28 2.27 20.92
C LEU A 2 -22.46 0.97 21.01
N ILE A 3 -22.75 -0.02 20.17
CA ILE A 3 -21.83 -1.11 19.87
C ILE A 3 -20.97 -0.67 18.69
N THR A 4 -19.66 -0.85 18.78
CA THR A 4 -18.76 -0.65 17.64
C THR A 4 -18.31 -2.00 17.10
N LEU A 5 -18.52 -2.23 15.80
CA LEU A 5 -18.03 -3.41 15.10
C LEU A 5 -16.58 -3.15 14.64
N SER A 6 -15.72 -4.12 14.89
CA SER A 6 -14.31 -4.12 14.51
C SER A 6 -13.89 -5.53 14.05
N LYS A 7 -12.61 -5.75 13.80
CA LYS A 7 -12.07 -7.06 13.41
C LYS A 7 -10.80 -7.39 14.20
N THR A 8 -10.62 -8.68 14.44
CA THR A 8 -9.36 -9.21 14.99
C THR A 8 -8.25 -9.18 13.93
N SER A 9 -7.00 -9.44 14.35
CA SER A 9 -5.86 -9.59 13.43
C SER A 9 -6.04 -10.71 12.41
N LYS A 10 -6.90 -11.71 12.69
CA LYS A 10 -7.29 -12.78 11.76
C LYS A 10 -8.54 -12.44 10.95
N ASN A 11 -8.94 -11.17 10.89
CA ASN A 11 -10.11 -10.66 10.17
C ASN A 11 -11.46 -11.21 10.66
N ALA A 12 -11.51 -11.89 11.81
CA ALA A 12 -12.76 -12.35 12.42
C ALA A 12 -13.49 -11.19 13.12
N PRO A 13 -14.84 -11.19 13.17
CA PRO A 13 -15.62 -10.13 13.82
C PRO A 13 -15.26 -9.94 15.29
N LEU A 14 -15.22 -8.68 15.72
CA LEU A 14 -14.98 -8.25 17.09
C LEU A 14 -15.98 -7.15 17.45
N LEU A 15 -16.58 -7.20 18.63
CA LEU A 15 -17.42 -6.11 19.15
C LEU A 15 -16.71 -5.36 20.26
N ILE A 16 -16.89 -4.04 20.27
CA ILE A 16 -16.46 -3.17 21.36
C ILE A 16 -17.72 -2.57 22.01
N TYR A 17 -17.80 -2.72 23.32
CA TYR A 17 -18.93 -2.26 24.11
C TYR A 17 -18.47 -1.94 25.54
N ASN A 18 -18.81 -0.75 26.04
CA ASN A 18 -18.44 -0.25 27.38
C ASN A 18 -16.94 -0.40 27.73
N GLY A 19 -16.05 -0.14 26.77
CA GLY A 19 -14.59 -0.24 26.98
C GLY A 19 -14.05 -1.68 26.98
N TYR A 20 -14.88 -2.68 26.73
CA TYR A 20 -14.49 -4.08 26.62
C TYR A 20 -14.61 -4.58 25.18
N SER A 21 -13.80 -5.58 24.84
CA SER A 21 -13.77 -6.19 23.52
C SER A 21 -14.23 -7.65 23.58
N TYR A 22 -15.05 -8.06 22.62
CA TYR A 22 -15.70 -9.36 22.60
C TYR A 22 -15.48 -10.06 21.25
N THR A 23 -15.10 -11.33 21.30
CA THR A 23 -14.96 -12.23 20.15
C THR A 23 -16.12 -13.22 20.12
N ILE A 24 -16.43 -13.78 18.94
CA ILE A 24 -17.51 -14.76 18.80
C ILE A 24 -17.20 -16.00 19.65
N ASP A 25 -18.17 -16.42 20.45
CA ASP A 25 -18.14 -17.69 21.17
C ASP A 25 -18.98 -18.74 20.45
N ARG A 26 -20.25 -18.41 20.18
CA ARG A 26 -21.20 -19.27 19.45
C ARG A 26 -22.18 -18.45 18.63
N LYS A 27 -22.68 -19.00 17.54
CA LYS A 27 -23.73 -18.42 16.70
C LYS A 27 -24.91 -19.39 16.64
N SER A 28 -26.12 -18.91 16.90
CA SER A 28 -27.37 -19.63 16.67
C SER A 28 -28.13 -19.01 15.48
N GLU A 29 -29.28 -19.58 15.13
CA GLU A 29 -30.15 -19.06 14.06
C GLU A 29 -30.70 -17.66 14.35
N THR A 30 -30.77 -17.24 15.62
CA THR A 30 -31.42 -16.00 16.04
C THR A 30 -30.47 -14.98 16.68
N LYS A 31 -29.34 -15.43 17.22
CA LYS A 31 -28.42 -14.56 17.98
C LYS A 31 -26.96 -15.00 17.88
N ILE A 32 -26.07 -14.08 18.18
CA ILE A 32 -24.63 -14.31 18.33
C ILE A 32 -24.27 -14.13 19.80
N LEU A 33 -23.58 -15.11 20.36
CA LEU A 33 -23.02 -15.08 21.71
C LEU A 33 -21.53 -14.73 21.60
N TRP A 34 -21.14 -13.69 22.31
CA TRP A 34 -19.78 -13.16 22.32
C TRP A 34 -19.17 -13.34 23.70
N LYS A 35 -17.87 -13.63 23.73
CA LYS A 35 -17.08 -13.70 24.96
C LYS A 35 -16.02 -12.61 24.97
N CYS A 36 -15.70 -12.13 26.17
CA CYS A 36 -14.57 -11.22 26.33
C CYS A 36 -13.31 -11.78 25.65
N GLU A 37 -12.62 -10.94 24.89
CA GLU A 37 -11.35 -11.29 24.22
C GLU A 37 -10.30 -11.79 25.21
N TYR A 38 -10.30 -11.26 26.43
CA TYR A 38 -9.38 -11.65 27.49
C TYR A 38 -9.90 -12.76 28.40
N CYS A 39 -10.97 -13.48 28.01
CA CYS A 39 -11.56 -14.56 28.81
C CYS A 39 -10.54 -15.63 29.23
N ARG A 40 -9.56 -15.94 28.37
CA ARG A 40 -8.49 -16.89 28.70
C ARG A 40 -7.36 -16.28 29.52
N LYS A 41 -7.03 -15.01 29.26
CA LYS A 41 -5.88 -14.33 29.89
C LYS A 41 -6.16 -13.96 31.35
N TYR A 42 -7.38 -13.49 31.64
CA TYR A 42 -7.78 -13.01 32.97
C TYR A 42 -8.89 -13.86 33.58
N ALA A 43 -9.13 -15.07 33.07
CA ALA A 43 -10.27 -15.90 33.46
C ALA A 43 -11.62 -15.12 33.41
N CYS A 44 -11.75 -14.18 32.47
CA CYS A 44 -12.90 -13.28 32.43
C CYS A 44 -14.20 -13.97 31.96
N HIS A 45 -15.28 -13.73 32.69
CA HIS A 45 -16.59 -14.30 32.43
C HIS A 45 -17.55 -13.40 31.65
N GLY A 46 -17.20 -12.12 31.42
CA GLY A 46 -17.98 -11.20 30.59
C GLY A 46 -18.39 -11.79 29.23
N ARG A 47 -19.69 -11.72 28.94
CA ARG A 47 -20.35 -12.11 27.69
C ARG A 47 -21.25 -10.98 27.19
N LEU A 48 -21.41 -10.94 25.88
CA LEU A 48 -22.31 -10.02 25.18
C LEU A 48 -23.16 -10.82 24.20
N HIS A 49 -24.45 -10.55 24.11
CA HIS A 49 -25.37 -11.19 23.17
C HIS A 49 -25.89 -10.15 22.18
N THR A 50 -25.90 -10.49 20.90
CA THR A 50 -26.48 -9.65 19.85
C THR A 50 -27.43 -10.45 18.96
N LYS A 51 -28.30 -9.77 18.22
CA LYS A 51 -28.96 -10.37 17.06
C LYS A 51 -27.94 -10.68 15.95
N LEU A 52 -28.38 -11.37 14.90
CA LEU A 52 -27.53 -11.66 13.73
C LEU A 52 -27.02 -10.41 13.01
N ASN A 53 -27.75 -9.29 13.11
CA ASN A 53 -27.37 -7.98 12.57
C ASN A 53 -26.55 -7.12 13.56
N TYR A 54 -25.97 -7.73 14.61
CA TYR A 54 -25.16 -7.07 15.64
C TYR A 54 -25.91 -6.11 16.57
N GLU A 55 -27.24 -6.03 16.52
CA GLU A 55 -28.02 -5.28 17.50
C GLU A 55 -27.85 -5.85 18.91
N PHE A 56 -27.60 -4.98 19.88
CA PHE A 56 -27.47 -5.33 21.30
C PHE A 56 -28.71 -6.07 21.81
N ILE A 57 -28.50 -7.16 22.56
CA ILE A 57 -29.56 -7.82 23.33
C ILE A 57 -29.30 -7.65 24.82
N LYS A 58 -28.17 -8.17 25.32
CA LYS A 58 -27.80 -8.10 26.75
C LYS A 58 -26.32 -8.46 26.98
N THR A 59 -25.80 -8.08 28.14
CA THR A 59 -24.56 -8.62 28.72
C THR A 59 -24.86 -9.71 29.75
N VAL A 60 -23.91 -10.63 29.95
CA VAL A 60 -23.99 -11.70 30.97
C VAL A 60 -22.61 -11.88 31.59
N GLY A 61 -22.52 -11.95 32.92
CA GLY A 61 -21.25 -12.09 33.64
C GLY A 61 -20.46 -10.79 33.71
N GLU A 62 -19.61 -10.68 34.73
CA GLU A 62 -18.88 -9.45 35.05
C GLU A 62 -17.41 -9.51 34.58
N HIS A 63 -16.78 -8.33 34.55
CA HIS A 63 -15.38 -8.12 34.23
C HIS A 63 -14.55 -7.89 35.51
N GLU A 64 -14.69 -8.78 36.50
CA GLU A 64 -14.08 -8.61 37.83
C GLU A 64 -12.55 -8.63 37.81
N ASN A 65 -11.96 -9.43 36.92
CA ASN A 65 -10.52 -9.69 36.90
C ASN A 65 -9.72 -8.76 35.97
N HIS A 66 -10.38 -7.80 35.31
CA HIS A 66 -9.69 -6.77 34.54
C HIS A 66 -10.60 -5.58 34.23
N THR A 67 -10.01 -4.40 34.13
CA THR A 67 -10.74 -3.22 33.68
C THR A 67 -10.91 -3.22 32.17
N GLY A 68 -11.97 -2.54 31.72
CA GLY A 68 -12.10 -2.14 30.32
C GLY A 68 -10.98 -1.16 29.99
N ASN A 69 -10.56 -1.16 28.73
CA ASN A 69 -9.58 -0.20 28.25
C ASN A 69 -10.19 0.58 27.07
N PRO A 70 -10.76 1.78 27.34
CA PRO A 70 -11.23 2.68 26.28
C PRO A 70 -10.12 3.00 25.26
N ARG A 71 -8.85 2.94 25.66
CA ARG A 71 -7.71 3.15 24.77
C ARG A 71 -7.57 1.99 23.77
N CYS A 72 -7.99 0.76 24.11
CA CYS A 72 -8.05 -0.35 23.14
C CYS A 72 -9.06 -0.08 22.01
N GLU A 73 -10.14 0.66 22.28
CA GLU A 73 -11.06 1.10 21.23
C GLU A 73 -10.39 2.13 20.32
N ALA A 74 -9.79 3.16 20.91
CA ALA A 74 -9.10 4.21 20.16
C ALA A 74 -7.94 3.65 19.31
N THR A 75 -7.13 2.76 19.87
CA THR A 75 -6.06 2.06 19.13
C THR A 75 -6.61 1.22 17.99
N ARG A 76 -7.75 0.55 18.15
CA ARG A 76 -8.38 -0.21 17.05
C ARG A 76 -8.92 0.70 15.96
N LYS A 77 -9.58 1.80 16.31
CA LYS A 77 -10.02 2.81 15.33
C LYS A 77 -8.84 3.36 14.54
N TYR A 78 -7.72 3.64 15.22
CA TYR A 78 -6.48 4.05 14.56
C TYR A 78 -6.00 2.99 13.55
N TYR A 79 -5.97 1.71 13.93
CA TYR A 79 -5.59 0.63 13.01
C TYR A 79 -6.55 0.46 11.83
N GLU A 80 -7.86 0.67 12.03
CA GLU A 80 -8.85 0.64 10.96
C GLU A 80 -8.63 1.77 9.95
N GLN A 81 -8.41 3.00 10.44
CA GLN A 81 -8.03 4.14 9.59
C GLN A 81 -6.74 3.84 8.82
N LEU A 82 -5.72 3.37 9.52
CA LEU A 82 -4.43 3.02 8.92
C LEU A 82 -4.51 1.88 7.89
N LYS A 83 -5.53 1.02 7.98
CA LYS A 83 -5.75 -0.10 7.04
C LYS A 83 -6.62 0.29 5.85
N GLN A 84 -7.43 1.34 5.93
CA GLN A 84 -8.23 1.85 4.81
C GLN A 84 -7.41 2.69 3.82
N GLU A 85 -6.45 3.51 4.30
CA GLU A 85 -5.61 4.34 3.43
C GLU A 85 -4.73 3.59 2.39
N PRO A 86 -4.13 2.42 2.70
CA PRO A 86 -3.32 1.64 1.77
C PRO A 86 -4.06 1.16 0.53
N GLU A 87 -5.38 0.98 0.62
CA GLU A 87 -6.21 0.52 -0.51
C GLU A 87 -6.41 1.61 -1.56
N GLN A 88 -6.23 2.88 -1.18
CA GLN A 88 -6.55 4.03 -2.04
C GLN A 88 -5.32 4.67 -2.69
N ASN A 89 -4.09 4.50 -2.14
CA ASN A 89 -2.92 5.19 -2.67
C ASN A 89 -1.60 4.41 -2.56
N GLN A 90 -0.74 4.56 -3.58
CA GLN A 90 0.70 4.16 -3.58
C GLN A 90 1.57 5.08 -2.68
N THR A 91 0.96 5.88 -1.80
CA THR A 91 1.63 6.85 -0.93
C THR A 91 2.71 6.22 -0.06
N ASN A 92 3.81 6.93 0.20
CA ASN A 92 4.86 6.47 1.11
C ASN A 92 4.26 6.11 2.49
N PRO A 93 4.58 4.93 3.10
CA PRO A 93 4.10 4.56 4.44
C PRO A 93 4.37 5.61 5.52
N HIS A 94 5.42 6.42 5.36
CA HIS A 94 5.67 7.57 6.21
C HIS A 94 4.55 8.61 6.12
N ASN A 95 4.15 8.99 4.92
CA ASN A 95 3.13 10.03 4.72
C ASN A 95 1.76 9.55 5.21
N ILE A 96 1.44 8.27 4.99
CA ILE A 96 0.25 7.62 5.58
C ILE A 96 0.27 7.79 7.09
N LEU A 97 1.34 7.40 7.77
CA LEU A 97 1.42 7.58 9.23
C LEU A 97 1.32 9.04 9.66
N THR A 98 1.96 9.96 8.95
CA THR A 98 1.86 11.39 9.26
C THR A 98 0.41 11.86 9.17
N GLN A 99 -0.31 11.46 8.11
CA GLN A 99 -1.70 11.84 7.88
C GLN A 99 -2.63 11.19 8.92
N THR A 100 -2.51 9.88 9.14
CA THR A 100 -3.33 9.16 10.12
C THR A 100 -3.08 9.64 11.55
N ASN A 101 -1.89 10.17 11.87
CA ASN A 101 -1.61 10.75 13.18
C ASN A 101 -2.30 12.11 13.42
N ILE A 102 -2.81 12.77 12.39
CA ILE A 102 -3.53 14.04 12.54
C ILE A 102 -4.83 13.77 13.31
N GLY A 103 -5.02 14.46 14.44
CA GLY A 103 -6.22 14.33 15.26
C GLY A 103 -6.23 13.13 16.22
N VAL A 104 -5.13 12.37 16.31
CA VAL A 104 -5.00 11.27 17.27
C VAL A 104 -4.48 11.81 18.60
N PRO A 105 -5.19 11.63 19.73
CA PRO A 105 -4.73 12.09 21.05
C PRO A 105 -3.40 11.46 21.46
N ASP A 106 -2.54 12.21 22.16
CA ASP A 106 -1.21 11.75 22.56
C ASP A 106 -1.25 10.51 23.47
N GLU A 107 -2.27 10.41 24.31
CA GLU A 107 -2.52 9.25 25.18
C GLU A 107 -2.71 7.95 24.39
N VAL A 108 -3.28 8.03 23.19
CA VAL A 108 -3.43 6.89 22.27
C VAL A 108 -2.10 6.60 21.60
N ARG A 109 -1.38 7.64 21.15
CA ARG A 109 -0.08 7.53 20.46
C ARG A 109 0.97 6.84 21.31
N ILE A 110 0.99 7.10 22.62
CA ILE A 110 1.91 6.44 23.58
C ILE A 110 1.70 4.92 23.62
N GLN A 111 0.49 4.43 23.33
CA GLN A 111 0.18 3.00 23.32
C GLN A 111 0.38 2.33 21.97
N LEU A 112 0.62 3.10 20.91
CA LEU A 112 0.89 2.55 19.59
C LEU A 112 2.28 1.92 19.55
N PRO A 113 2.47 0.87 18.74
CA PRO A 113 3.81 0.38 18.43
C PRO A 113 4.66 1.45 17.74
N SER A 114 5.96 1.23 17.72
CA SER A 114 6.88 2.13 17.04
C SER A 114 6.50 2.38 15.57
N ASN A 115 6.82 3.56 15.06
CA ASN A 115 6.61 3.91 13.66
C ASN A 115 7.20 2.88 12.68
N HIS A 116 8.32 2.23 13.06
CA HIS A 116 8.89 1.13 12.29
C HIS A 116 7.91 -0.04 12.13
N ASN A 117 7.30 -0.50 13.22
CA ASN A 117 6.35 -1.60 13.20
C ASN A 117 5.05 -1.23 12.47
N LEU A 118 4.57 0.01 12.64
CA LEU A 118 3.42 0.51 11.89
C LEU A 118 3.69 0.54 10.37
N LYS A 119 4.85 1.05 9.93
CA LYS A 119 5.26 1.00 8.51
C LYS A 119 5.35 -0.42 7.98
N ARG A 120 5.85 -1.38 8.79
CA ARG A 120 5.91 -2.79 8.43
C ARG A 120 4.51 -3.39 8.23
N ASN A 121 3.56 -3.06 9.11
CA ASN A 121 2.18 -3.51 8.98
C ASN A 121 1.52 -2.96 7.70
N ILE A 122 1.71 -1.68 7.38
CA ILE A 122 1.22 -1.07 6.12
C ILE A 122 1.74 -1.85 4.90
N ARG A 123 3.05 -2.13 4.87
CA ARG A 123 3.67 -2.90 3.77
C ARG A 123 3.07 -4.30 3.64
N ARG A 124 2.87 -4.98 4.78
CA ARG A 124 2.27 -6.31 4.82
C ARG A 124 0.82 -6.29 4.31
N TRP A 125 -0.01 -5.36 4.75
CA TRP A 125 -1.40 -5.25 4.27
C TRP A 125 -1.45 -4.95 2.78
N ARG A 126 -0.54 -4.10 2.27
CA ARG A 126 -0.40 -3.89 0.83
C ARG A 126 -0.11 -5.19 0.10
N GLN A 127 0.83 -5.98 0.60
CA GLN A 127 1.17 -7.27 0.00
C GLN A 127 -0.01 -8.26 0.04
N GLU A 128 -0.74 -8.32 1.15
CA GLU A 128 -1.95 -9.16 1.31
C GLU A 128 -3.09 -8.72 0.36
N ASN A 129 -3.20 -7.42 0.08
CA ASN A 129 -4.21 -6.85 -0.83
C ASN A 129 -3.74 -6.72 -2.29
N THR A 130 -2.46 -7.01 -2.59
CA THR A 130 -1.96 -6.97 -3.97
C THR A 130 -2.37 -8.26 -4.65
N THR A 131 -3.28 -8.15 -5.63
CA THR A 131 -3.79 -9.28 -6.40
C THR A 131 -2.83 -9.72 -7.52
N GLU A 132 -1.96 -8.83 -7.97
CA GLU A 132 -0.98 -9.15 -9.00
C GLU A 132 0.29 -9.73 -8.37
N PRO A 133 0.76 -10.90 -8.83
CA PRO A 133 2.03 -11.43 -8.35
C PRO A 133 3.16 -10.46 -8.72
N THR A 134 4.11 -10.26 -7.81
CA THR A 134 5.36 -9.57 -8.15
C THR A 134 6.08 -10.38 -9.21
N PRO A 135 6.42 -9.80 -10.38
CA PRO A 135 7.14 -10.52 -11.41
C PRO A 135 8.50 -11.02 -10.88
N THR A 136 8.78 -12.30 -11.08
CA THR A 136 10.05 -12.95 -10.67
C THR A 136 11.00 -13.17 -11.84
N ASN A 137 10.54 -12.94 -13.08
CA ASN A 137 11.33 -13.01 -14.29
C ASN A 137 10.93 -11.89 -15.25
N ILE A 138 11.82 -11.55 -16.19
CA ILE A 138 11.67 -10.46 -17.15
C ILE A 138 10.62 -10.73 -18.23
N ASP A 139 10.23 -11.98 -18.45
CA ASP A 139 9.26 -12.43 -19.45
C ASP A 139 7.79 -12.37 -18.99
N PHE A 140 7.51 -11.62 -17.91
CA PHE A 140 6.16 -11.51 -17.37
C PHE A 140 5.16 -10.95 -18.40
N PRO A 141 3.91 -11.46 -18.45
CA PRO A 141 3.09 -11.34 -19.65
C PRO A 141 2.54 -9.94 -19.91
N VAL A 142 2.08 -9.22 -18.88
CA VAL A 142 1.39 -7.93 -19.03
C VAL A 142 1.73 -7.00 -17.87
N ILE A 143 1.93 -5.71 -18.16
CA ILE A 143 1.97 -4.65 -17.14
C ILE A 143 0.54 -4.23 -16.83
N PRO A 144 0.07 -4.35 -15.58
CA PRO A 144 -1.29 -3.94 -15.20
C PRO A 144 -1.59 -2.47 -15.52
N GLN A 145 -2.81 -2.19 -15.99
CA GLN A 145 -3.25 -0.86 -16.46
C GLN A 145 -3.01 0.27 -15.44
N LYS A 146 -3.10 -0.05 -14.14
CA LYS A 146 -2.88 0.93 -13.07
C LYS A 146 -1.46 1.50 -13.01
N TYR A 147 -0.49 0.85 -13.67
CA TYR A 147 0.89 1.35 -13.79
C TYR A 147 1.14 2.11 -15.09
N HIS A 148 0.14 2.26 -15.95
CA HIS A 148 0.30 2.93 -17.23
C HIS A 148 0.23 4.46 -17.10
N GLN A 149 -0.27 4.96 -15.98
CA GLN A 149 -0.52 6.38 -15.74
C GLN A 149 0.17 6.89 -14.48
N THR A 150 0.48 8.19 -14.47
CA THR A 150 0.91 8.91 -13.27
C THR A 150 -0.23 9.07 -12.27
N THR A 151 0.08 9.54 -11.06
CA THR A 151 -0.93 9.93 -10.05
C THR A 151 -1.83 11.09 -10.48
N ARG A 152 -1.49 11.79 -11.57
CA ARG A 152 -2.30 12.85 -12.19
C ARG A 152 -3.04 12.34 -13.44
N ASN A 153 -3.12 11.03 -13.64
CA ASN A 153 -3.76 10.37 -14.78
C ASN A 153 -3.15 10.66 -16.15
N ASN A 154 -1.95 11.25 -16.22
CA ASN A 154 -1.21 11.36 -17.47
C ASN A 154 -0.64 10.00 -17.89
N THR A 155 -0.76 9.64 -19.17
CA THR A 155 -0.08 8.47 -19.75
C THR A 155 1.41 8.56 -19.48
N PHE A 156 1.97 7.47 -18.97
CA PHE A 156 3.37 7.39 -18.56
C PHE A 156 4.08 6.18 -19.13
N PHE A 157 3.40 5.03 -19.22
CA PHE A 157 3.96 3.86 -19.89
C PHE A 157 3.81 3.99 -21.40
N GLN A 158 4.94 3.94 -22.12
CA GLN A 158 4.98 4.24 -23.55
C GLN A 158 5.19 2.99 -24.40
N LYS A 159 6.07 2.09 -23.97
CA LYS A 159 6.40 0.90 -24.76
C LYS A 159 6.87 -0.27 -23.92
N ASP A 160 6.40 -1.45 -24.33
CA ASP A 160 6.96 -2.75 -24.01
C ASP A 160 7.56 -3.33 -25.30
N THR A 161 8.83 -3.71 -25.31
CA THR A 161 9.39 -4.40 -26.49
C THR A 161 9.07 -5.90 -26.53
N GLY A 162 8.32 -6.40 -25.55
CA GLY A 162 7.83 -7.78 -25.49
C GLY A 162 8.59 -8.65 -24.47
N PRO A 163 8.03 -9.83 -24.11
CA PRO A 163 8.58 -10.73 -23.10
C PRO A 163 9.77 -11.53 -23.66
N ASP A 164 10.86 -10.83 -23.99
CA ASP A 164 12.13 -11.42 -24.42
C ASP A 164 13.27 -11.08 -23.44
N SER A 165 14.44 -11.73 -23.59
CA SER A 165 15.60 -11.50 -22.71
C SER A 165 16.25 -10.11 -22.88
N ASN A 166 15.89 -9.40 -23.95
CA ASN A 166 16.30 -8.06 -24.32
C ASN A 166 15.15 -7.04 -24.15
N ARG A 167 14.15 -7.35 -23.29
CA ARG A 167 12.95 -6.54 -23.06
C ARG A 167 13.29 -5.17 -22.51
N LEU A 168 12.72 -4.13 -23.10
CA LEU A 168 12.79 -2.76 -22.60
C LEU A 168 11.39 -2.30 -22.19
N LEU A 169 11.33 -1.55 -21.09
CA LEU A 169 10.13 -0.84 -20.68
C LEU A 169 10.42 0.65 -20.67
N ILE A 170 9.71 1.42 -21.50
CA ILE A 170 9.96 2.85 -21.71
C ILE A 170 8.83 3.66 -21.07
N PHE A 171 9.21 4.65 -20.27
CA PHE A 171 8.29 5.52 -19.56
C PHE A 171 8.63 7.01 -19.73
N PHE A 172 7.64 7.79 -20.10
CA PHE A 172 7.62 9.26 -20.06
C PHE A 172 6.20 9.75 -20.34
N THR A 173 5.91 11.00 -20.03
CA THR A 173 4.64 11.67 -20.34
C THR A 173 4.71 12.46 -21.64
N ASP A 174 3.57 12.83 -22.21
CA ASP A 174 3.52 13.70 -23.39
C ASP A 174 4.18 15.07 -23.16
N GLU A 175 4.12 15.59 -21.94
CA GLU A 175 4.81 16.84 -21.57
C GLU A 175 6.33 16.66 -21.61
N GLN A 176 6.84 15.56 -21.05
CA GLN A 176 8.27 15.24 -21.11
C GLN A 176 8.72 14.96 -22.54
N LYS A 177 7.89 14.31 -23.36
CA LYS A 177 8.14 14.15 -24.80
C LYS A 177 8.33 15.49 -25.49
N LYS A 178 7.43 16.45 -25.26
CA LYS A 178 7.58 17.80 -25.81
C LYS A 178 8.89 18.47 -25.37
N ILE A 179 9.34 18.25 -24.13
CA ILE A 179 10.64 18.78 -23.68
C ILE A 179 11.77 18.16 -24.49
N MET A 180 11.76 16.83 -24.67
CA MET A 180 12.77 16.12 -25.46
C MET A 180 12.79 16.61 -26.92
N GLU A 181 11.63 16.89 -27.53
CA GLU A 181 11.54 17.37 -28.91
C GLU A 181 12.03 18.82 -29.10
N ASN A 182 12.15 19.62 -28.04
CA ASN A 182 12.45 21.05 -28.11
C ASN A 182 13.81 21.43 -27.49
N THR A 183 14.62 20.46 -27.08
CA THR A 183 15.91 20.68 -26.42
C THR A 183 17.03 19.97 -27.17
N THR A 184 18.25 20.49 -27.06
CA THR A 184 19.46 19.88 -27.65
C THR A 184 20.45 19.41 -26.59
N GLU A 185 20.17 19.66 -25.32
CA GLU A 185 21.06 19.35 -24.20
C GLU A 185 20.47 18.24 -23.34
N PHE A 186 21.05 17.05 -23.46
CA PHE A 186 20.67 15.88 -22.69
C PHE A 186 21.78 15.44 -21.74
N PHE A 187 21.36 14.97 -20.57
CA PHE A 187 22.22 14.32 -19.59
C PHE A 187 21.66 12.93 -19.32
N ILE A 188 22.54 11.95 -19.27
CA ILE A 188 22.14 10.55 -19.18
C ILE A 188 22.80 9.96 -17.95
N ASP A 189 22.00 9.35 -17.09
CA ASP A 189 22.48 8.61 -15.92
C ASP A 189 21.84 7.23 -15.84
N GLY A 190 22.62 6.27 -15.38
CA GLY A 190 22.21 4.88 -15.32
C GLY A 190 22.30 4.35 -13.90
N THR A 191 21.16 4.14 -13.25
CA THR A 191 21.09 3.72 -11.84
C THR A 191 20.85 2.21 -11.70
N PHE A 192 21.63 1.54 -10.84
CA PHE A 192 21.54 0.09 -10.62
C PHE A 192 20.84 -0.27 -9.30
N LYS A 193 20.97 0.58 -8.27
CA LYS A 193 20.55 0.26 -6.89
C LYS A 193 19.03 0.26 -6.67
N VAL A 194 18.26 0.83 -7.59
CA VAL A 194 16.82 1.12 -7.42
C VAL A 194 15.96 0.22 -8.33
N VAL A 195 16.57 -0.75 -9.00
CA VAL A 195 15.95 -1.55 -10.06
C VAL A 195 15.50 -2.90 -9.51
N PRO A 196 14.32 -3.41 -9.90
CA PRO A 196 13.92 -4.79 -9.60
C PRO A 196 14.95 -5.79 -10.15
N GLU A 197 15.23 -6.90 -9.44
CA GLU A 197 16.25 -7.88 -9.84
C GLU A 197 16.03 -8.49 -11.24
N ILE A 198 14.81 -8.42 -11.76
CA ILE A 198 14.44 -8.88 -13.12
C ILE A 198 14.94 -7.93 -14.23
N PHE A 199 15.41 -6.72 -13.89
CA PHE A 199 16.08 -5.78 -14.79
C PHE A 199 17.45 -5.42 -14.21
N PHE A 200 18.38 -5.03 -15.09
CA PHE A 200 19.75 -4.73 -14.69
C PHE A 200 19.95 -3.26 -14.32
N GLN A 201 19.31 -2.34 -15.05
CA GLN A 201 19.55 -0.90 -14.90
C GLN A 201 18.30 -0.09 -15.23
N LEU A 202 18.12 1.01 -14.51
CA LEU A 202 17.21 2.09 -14.86
C LEU A 202 18.03 3.20 -15.52
N PHE A 203 17.80 3.41 -16.81
CA PHE A 203 18.43 4.44 -17.61
C PHE A 203 17.52 5.68 -17.60
N ALA A 204 18.00 6.76 -17.00
CA ALA A 204 17.29 8.02 -16.89
C ALA A 204 17.86 9.03 -17.90
N ILE A 205 16.99 9.56 -18.74
CA ILE A 205 17.31 10.67 -19.64
C ILE A 205 16.83 11.94 -18.97
N HIS A 206 17.72 12.91 -18.89
CA HIS A 206 17.46 14.25 -18.39
C HIS A 206 17.66 15.27 -19.50
N ALA A 207 16.93 16.36 -19.44
CA ALA A 207 17.00 17.44 -20.40
C ALA A 207 17.09 18.79 -19.68
N ASN A 208 17.78 19.74 -20.31
CA ASN A 208 17.68 21.15 -19.92
C ASN A 208 16.33 21.72 -20.38
N TYR A 209 15.52 22.15 -19.43
CA TYR A 209 14.28 22.88 -19.66
C TYR A 209 14.27 24.16 -18.82
N ARG A 210 14.36 25.31 -19.50
CA ARG A 210 14.38 26.63 -18.85
C ARG A 210 15.47 26.76 -17.77
N ASN A 211 16.69 26.31 -18.08
CA ASN A 211 17.85 26.27 -17.18
C ASN A 211 17.69 25.36 -15.95
N HIS A 212 16.78 24.39 -16.02
CA HIS A 212 16.63 23.34 -15.02
C HIS A 212 16.80 21.97 -15.66
N VAL A 213 17.55 21.08 -15.00
CA VAL A 213 17.72 19.70 -15.44
C VAL A 213 16.56 18.87 -14.91
N LEU A 214 15.71 18.36 -15.82
CA LEU A 214 14.54 17.55 -15.48
C LEU A 214 14.69 16.14 -16.04
N SER A 215 14.26 15.12 -15.29
CA SER A 215 14.12 13.76 -15.84
C SER A 215 12.95 13.71 -16.81
N VAL A 216 13.23 13.33 -18.04
CA VAL A 216 12.27 13.33 -19.15
C VAL A 216 11.96 11.95 -19.68
N ALA A 217 12.82 10.95 -19.48
CA ALA A 217 12.47 9.57 -19.75
C ALA A 217 13.15 8.61 -18.78
N PHE A 218 12.51 7.47 -18.58
CA PHE A 218 12.97 6.36 -17.75
C PHE A 218 12.85 5.08 -18.56
N ILE A 219 13.95 4.35 -18.73
CA ILE A 219 13.94 3.06 -19.44
C ILE A 219 14.53 1.97 -18.53
N LEU A 220 13.81 0.85 -18.39
CA LEU A 220 14.34 -0.35 -17.73
C LEU A 220 15.06 -1.23 -18.76
N LEU A 221 16.33 -1.54 -18.48
CA LEU A 221 17.21 -2.30 -19.37
C LEU A 221 17.56 -3.67 -18.74
N PRO A 222 17.65 -4.74 -19.53
CA PRO A 222 17.95 -6.10 -19.07
C PRO A 222 19.45 -6.36 -18.87
N SER A 223 20.33 -5.57 -19.50
CA SER A 223 21.78 -5.69 -19.34
C SER A 223 22.51 -4.44 -19.85
N LYS A 224 23.81 -4.35 -19.56
CA LYS A 224 24.72 -3.30 -20.07
C LYS A 224 25.41 -3.65 -21.40
N LYS A 225 24.85 -4.57 -22.18
CA LYS A 225 25.41 -4.92 -23.49
C LYS A 225 25.16 -3.77 -24.46
N GLU A 226 26.13 -3.45 -25.30
CA GLU A 226 26.02 -2.42 -26.34
C GLU A 226 24.75 -2.55 -27.18
N GLN A 227 24.42 -3.79 -27.57
CA GLN A 227 23.22 -4.16 -28.32
C GLN A 227 21.92 -3.66 -27.65
N ILE A 228 21.86 -3.69 -26.32
CA ILE A 228 20.70 -3.25 -25.55
C ILE A 228 20.62 -1.73 -25.52
N TYR A 229 21.75 -1.03 -25.39
CA TYR A 229 21.78 0.43 -25.49
C TYR A 229 21.37 0.89 -26.89
N GLN A 230 21.85 0.22 -27.95
CA GLN A 230 21.44 0.53 -29.32
C GLN A 230 19.94 0.33 -29.50
N LYS A 231 19.40 -0.82 -29.07
CA LYS A 231 17.95 -1.07 -29.09
C LYS A 231 17.18 0.02 -28.32
N MET A 232 17.65 0.40 -27.13
CA MET A 232 17.01 1.47 -26.34
C MET A 232 17.01 2.80 -27.07
N ILE A 233 18.10 3.16 -27.74
CA ILE A 233 18.18 4.37 -28.56
C ILE A 233 17.18 4.30 -29.71
N ASP A 234 17.21 3.22 -30.50
CA ASP A 234 16.33 3.05 -31.66
C ASP A 234 14.84 3.12 -31.27
N GLU A 235 14.47 2.44 -30.18
CA GLU A 235 13.11 2.41 -29.66
C GLU A 235 12.65 3.77 -29.14
N THR A 236 13.56 4.55 -28.53
CA THR A 236 13.25 5.89 -28.04
C THR A 236 13.16 6.89 -29.18
N ILE A 237 14.00 6.81 -30.22
CA ILE A 237 13.91 7.63 -31.44
C ILE A 237 12.59 7.35 -32.18
N GLN A 238 12.14 6.09 -32.25
CA GLN A 238 10.84 5.78 -32.85
C GLN A 238 9.68 6.48 -32.12
N LEU A 239 9.77 6.62 -30.80
CA LEU A 239 8.76 7.30 -29.99
C LEU A 239 8.92 8.82 -30.00
N VAL A 240 10.15 9.32 -30.14
CA VAL A 240 10.54 10.74 -30.07
C VAL A 240 11.55 11.04 -31.19
N PRO A 241 11.10 11.25 -32.45
CA PRO A 241 12.01 11.33 -33.60
C PRO A 241 12.98 12.51 -33.61
N ALA A 242 12.76 13.51 -32.76
CA ALA A 242 13.62 14.69 -32.63
C ALA A 242 14.73 14.55 -31.58
N TRP A 243 14.77 13.41 -30.86
CA TRP A 243 15.86 13.03 -29.96
C TRP A 243 16.99 12.36 -30.75
#